data_AF-W7PRD6-F1
#
_entry.id   AF-W7PRD6-F1
#
_cell.length_a   1.000
_cell.length_b   1.000
_cell.length_c   1.000
_cell.angle_alpha   90.00
_cell.angle_beta   90.00
_cell.angle_gamma   90.00
#
_symmetry.space_group_name_H-M   'P 1'
#
loop_
_entity.id
_entity.type
_entity.pdbx_description
1 polymer ?
#
loop_
_entity_poly.entity_id
_entity_poly.type
_entity_poly.pdbx_seq_one_letter_code
_entity_poly.pdbx_strand_id
1 'polypeptide(L)'
;MLATLRKLLALLDARGRKRTYLMLGLIVVHAFVEMVGVASVMPFVAVLSNPEVVETNRFLAGVYNWLGFQSRESFMMFLGVAMLVALVGSISFKALVTYATVRFAEMRNYELSYRLVQGYLQQPYDFFLNRHSADLGKSVLAEATQVIKEALKPLMQLLAGAAVSISLIVLLFIVDPILAGAVTLGLGVGYGGIYLLVRGYLARLGKARLKANRERFQSVQECFGGVKEVKVSGWKIRFSSDSRHQRSALPKLMPMRQPSRKCPSTFCRPWYTAARLLSCLC
;
A
#
# COMPACT_ATOMS: atom_id res chain seq x y z
N MET A 1 7.70 -16.89 7.14
CA MET A 1 6.72 -16.08 6.38
C MET A 1 5.69 -16.95 5.65
N LEU A 2 6.11 -17.96 4.87
CA LEU A 2 5.20 -18.88 4.17
C LEU A 2 4.18 -19.60 5.09
N ALA A 3 4.59 -20.00 6.28
CA ALA A 3 3.68 -20.59 7.28
C ALA A 3 2.59 -19.59 7.76
N THR A 4 2.94 -18.31 7.93
CA THR A 4 2.00 -17.25 8.31
C THR A 4 1.01 -16.95 7.18
N LEU A 5 1.48 -16.96 5.93
CA LEU A 5 0.65 -16.86 4.73
C LEU A 5 -0.32 -18.03 4.60
N ARG A 6 0.12 -19.27 4.86
CA ARG A 6 -0.77 -20.44 4.90
C ARG A 6 -1.82 -20.32 6.00
N LYS A 7 -1.46 -19.83 7.19
CA LYS A 7 -2.42 -19.59 8.28
C LYS A 7 -3.45 -18.50 7.92
N LEU A 8 -3.01 -17.44 7.25
CA LEU A 8 -3.90 -16.39 6.72
C LEU A 8 -4.86 -16.92 5.64
N LEU A 9 -4.35 -17.74 4.72
CA LEU A 9 -5.17 -18.37 3.67
C LEU A 9 -6.11 -19.44 4.22
N ALA A 10 -5.72 -20.15 5.27
CA ALA A 10 -6.56 -21.10 5.98
C ALA A 10 -7.67 -20.42 6.79
N LEU A 11 -7.44 -19.18 7.26
CA LEU A 11 -8.48 -18.34 7.86
C LEU A 11 -9.53 -17.90 6.83
N LEU A 12 -9.20 -17.94 5.53
CA LEU A 12 -10.08 -17.53 4.45
C LEU A 12 -11.01 -18.68 4.04
N ASP A 13 -12.30 -18.41 4.14
CA ASP A 13 -13.37 -19.34 3.76
C ASP A 13 -13.25 -19.90 2.33
N ALA A 14 -13.84 -21.06 2.06
CA ALA A 14 -13.85 -21.66 0.71
C ALA A 14 -14.46 -20.72 -0.36
N ARG A 15 -15.52 -19.98 -0.01
CA ARG A 15 -16.10 -18.94 -0.89
C ARG A 15 -15.19 -17.72 -1.04
N GLY A 16 -14.38 -17.44 -0.01
CA GLY A 16 -13.36 -16.41 -0.02
C GLY A 16 -12.26 -16.66 -1.02
N ARG A 17 -11.78 -17.91 -1.09
CA ARG A 17 -10.73 -18.33 -2.03
C ARG A 17 -11.13 -18.07 -3.50
N LYS A 18 -12.36 -18.41 -3.92
CA LYS A 18 -12.83 -18.14 -5.29
C LYS A 18 -12.79 -16.64 -5.64
N ARG A 19 -13.24 -15.79 -4.72
CA ARG A 19 -13.17 -14.32 -4.91
C ARG A 19 -11.73 -13.79 -4.87
N THR A 20 -10.84 -14.39 -4.10
CA THR A 20 -9.41 -14.06 -4.12
C THR A 20 -8.77 -14.38 -5.48
N TYR A 21 -9.08 -15.53 -6.08
CA TYR A 21 -8.61 -15.84 -7.44
C TYR A 21 -9.19 -14.88 -8.49
N LEU A 22 -10.45 -14.49 -8.36
CA LEU A 22 -11.06 -13.47 -9.23
C LEU A 22 -10.36 -12.11 -9.10
N MET A 23 -10.01 -11.69 -7.87
CA MET A 23 -9.21 -10.48 -7.64
C MET A 23 -7.81 -10.59 -8.23
N LEU A 24 -7.16 -11.76 -8.13
CA LEU A 24 -5.86 -11.99 -8.75
C LEU A 24 -5.93 -11.85 -10.27
N GLY A 25 -6.96 -12.41 -10.91
CA GLY A 25 -7.19 -12.24 -12.34
C GLY A 25 -7.40 -10.77 -12.72
N LEU A 26 -8.20 -10.03 -11.94
CA LEU A 26 -8.41 -8.60 -12.14
C LEU A 26 -7.10 -7.79 -12.03
N ILE A 27 -6.24 -8.14 -11.07
CA ILE A 27 -4.90 -7.54 -10.90
C ILE A 27 -4.00 -7.79 -12.12
N VAL A 28 -4.06 -8.99 -12.70
CA VAL A 28 -3.28 -9.31 -13.90
C VAL A 28 -3.76 -8.47 -15.09
N VAL A 29 -5.08 -8.41 -15.32
CA VAL A 29 -5.67 -7.55 -16.37
C VAL A 29 -5.28 -6.09 -16.17
N HIS A 30 -5.32 -5.60 -14.93
CA HIS A 30 -4.89 -4.25 -14.58
C HIS A 30 -3.43 -3.97 -14.96
N ALA A 31 -2.54 -4.91 -14.71
CA ALA A 31 -1.13 -4.78 -15.06
C ALA A 31 -0.91 -4.66 -16.58
N PHE A 32 -1.72 -5.33 -17.40
CA PHE A 32 -1.70 -5.18 -18.85
C PHE A 32 -2.29 -3.84 -19.32
N VAL A 33 -3.41 -3.41 -18.74
CA VAL A 33 -4.01 -2.11 -19.08
C VAL A 33 -3.05 -0.95 -18.73
N GLU A 34 -2.39 -1.03 -17.58
CA GLU A 34 -1.39 -0.02 -17.17
C GLU A 34 -0.15 -0.08 -18.07
N MET A 35 0.29 -1.28 -18.49
CA MET A 35 1.35 -1.44 -19.50
C MET A 35 0.98 -0.74 -20.82
N VAL A 36 -0.23 -0.94 -21.35
CA VAL A 36 -0.70 -0.30 -22.59
C VAL A 36 -0.74 1.22 -22.44
N GLY A 37 -1.23 1.71 -21.29
CA GLY A 37 -1.24 3.15 -20.98
C GLY A 37 0.15 3.77 -21.05
N VAL A 38 1.15 3.13 -20.43
CA VAL A 38 2.54 3.59 -20.47
C VAL A 38 3.16 3.44 -21.87
N ALA A 39 2.92 2.31 -22.54
CA ALA A 39 3.44 2.05 -23.88
C ALA A 39 2.93 3.04 -24.93
N SER A 40 1.74 3.61 -24.74
CA SER A 40 1.15 4.62 -25.64
C SER A 40 1.93 5.94 -25.71
N VAL A 41 2.74 6.24 -24.69
CA VAL A 41 3.56 7.47 -24.65
C VAL A 41 4.70 7.40 -25.66
N MET A 42 5.30 6.22 -25.83
CA MET A 42 6.47 6.01 -26.70
C MET A 42 6.23 6.42 -28.17
N PRO A 43 5.18 5.93 -28.87
CA PRO A 43 4.95 6.33 -30.25
C PRO A 43 4.62 7.82 -30.37
N PHE A 44 3.90 8.41 -29.40
CA PHE A 44 3.60 9.83 -29.41
C PHE A 44 4.86 10.70 -29.34
N VAL A 45 5.75 10.41 -28.39
CA VAL A 45 7.01 11.15 -28.24
C VAL A 45 7.93 10.97 -29.45
N ALA A 46 7.96 9.77 -30.04
CA ALA A 46 8.77 9.48 -31.22
C ALA A 46 8.34 10.33 -32.43
N VAL A 47 7.04 10.39 -32.72
CA VAL A 47 6.51 11.18 -33.84
C VAL A 47 6.63 12.68 -33.56
N LEU A 48 6.40 13.12 -32.31
CA LEU A 48 6.53 14.53 -31.91
C LEU A 48 7.97 15.04 -32.09
N SER A 49 8.96 14.19 -31.85
CA SER A 49 10.37 14.55 -31.94
C SER A 49 10.85 14.60 -33.40
N ASN A 50 10.43 13.63 -34.23
CA ASN A 50 10.77 13.56 -35.65
C ASN A 50 9.55 13.08 -36.46
N PRO A 51 8.87 13.98 -37.20
CA PRO A 51 7.68 13.65 -37.99
C PRO A 51 7.92 12.59 -39.08
N GLU A 52 9.16 12.46 -39.55
CA GLU A 52 9.58 11.50 -40.59
C GLU A 52 9.55 10.04 -40.11
N VAL A 53 9.46 9.80 -38.79
CA VAL A 53 9.43 8.46 -38.20
C VAL A 53 8.16 7.68 -38.60
N VAL A 54 7.09 8.39 -38.97
CA VAL A 54 5.82 7.80 -39.41
C VAL A 54 5.99 6.96 -40.68
N GLU A 55 6.89 7.36 -41.58
CA GLU A 55 7.10 6.68 -42.87
C GLU A 55 8.23 5.65 -42.81
N THR A 56 9.22 5.86 -41.94
CA THR A 56 10.38 4.96 -41.81
C THR A 56 10.10 3.72 -40.97
N ASN A 57 9.21 3.81 -39.96
CA ASN A 57 8.90 2.68 -39.10
C ASN A 57 7.71 1.88 -39.63
N ARG A 58 7.93 0.61 -39.97
CA ARG A 58 6.91 -0.30 -40.53
C ARG A 58 5.65 -0.42 -39.67
N PHE A 59 5.76 -0.32 -38.34
CA PHE A 59 4.59 -0.36 -37.45
C PHE A 59 3.77 0.93 -37.54
N LEU A 60 4.41 2.09 -37.51
CA LEU A 60 3.72 3.39 -37.60
C LEU A 60 3.14 3.62 -39.00
N ALA A 61 3.89 3.28 -40.05
CA ALA A 61 3.45 3.37 -41.44
C ALA A 61 2.24 2.46 -41.72
N GLY A 62 2.22 1.25 -41.14
CA GLY A 62 1.08 0.34 -41.25
C GLY A 62 -0.20 0.94 -40.65
N VAL A 63 -0.10 1.53 -39.46
CA VAL A 63 -1.24 2.18 -38.79
C VAL A 63 -1.67 3.46 -39.53
N TYR A 64 -0.71 4.25 -40.01
CA TYR A 64 -0.95 5.47 -40.79
C TYR A 64 -1.73 5.19 -42.08
N ASN A 65 -1.28 4.18 -42.85
CA ASN A 65 -1.93 3.78 -44.10
C ASN A 65 -3.28 3.10 -43.86
N TRP A 66 -3.41 2.29 -42.80
CA TRP A 66 -4.66 1.60 -42.48
C TRP A 66 -5.77 2.57 -42.03
N LEU A 67 -5.41 3.61 -41.27
CA LEU A 67 -6.33 4.67 -40.88
C LEU A 67 -6.58 5.71 -41.99
N GLY A 68 -5.83 5.64 -43.10
CA GLY A 68 -6.03 6.48 -44.29
C GLY A 68 -5.69 7.95 -44.09
N PHE A 69 -4.79 8.28 -43.17
CA PHE A 69 -4.40 9.67 -42.94
C PHE A 69 -3.58 10.21 -44.12
N GLN A 70 -3.88 11.44 -44.55
CA GLN A 70 -3.15 12.13 -45.63
C GLN A 70 -2.21 13.23 -45.11
N SER A 71 -2.36 13.65 -43.85
CA SER A 71 -1.53 14.68 -43.22
C SER A 71 -0.85 14.15 -41.97
N ARG A 72 0.45 14.46 -41.84
CA ARG A 72 1.29 14.09 -40.67
C ARG A 72 0.78 14.77 -39.39
N GLU A 73 0.31 16.01 -39.49
CA GLU A 73 -0.25 16.77 -38.36
C GLU A 73 -1.53 16.12 -37.81
N SER A 74 -2.42 15.65 -38.69
CA SER A 74 -3.64 14.93 -38.28
C SER A 74 -3.32 13.61 -37.59
N PHE A 75 -2.29 12.90 -38.04
CA PHE A 75 -1.83 11.66 -37.39
C PHE A 75 -1.22 11.92 -36.00
N MET A 76 -0.43 13.00 -35.85
CA MET A 76 0.08 13.42 -34.54
C MET A 76 -1.05 13.77 -33.57
N MET A 77 -2.07 14.50 -34.03
CA MET A 77 -3.22 14.87 -33.21
C MET A 77 -4.00 13.62 -32.78
N PHE A 78 -4.22 12.67 -33.70
CA PHE A 78 -4.83 11.38 -33.38
C PHE A 78 -4.03 10.60 -32.33
N LEU A 79 -2.71 10.52 -32.49
CA LEU A 79 -1.83 9.80 -31.56
C LEU A 79 -1.81 10.45 -30.17
N GLY A 80 -1.88 11.78 -30.10
CA GLY A 80 -2.01 12.52 -28.85
C GLY A 80 -3.34 12.25 -28.14
N VAL A 81 -4.45 12.25 -28.88
CA VAL A 81 -5.78 11.89 -28.33
C VAL A 81 -5.79 10.42 -27.89
N ALA A 82 -5.23 9.51 -28.67
CA ALA A 82 -5.14 8.09 -28.34
C ALA A 82 -4.31 7.86 -27.07
N MET A 83 -3.16 8.52 -26.93
CA MET A 83 -2.32 8.49 -25.72
C MET A 83 -3.13 9.00 -24.51
N LEU A 84 -3.85 10.12 -24.67
CA LEU A 84 -4.67 10.69 -23.59
C LEU A 84 -5.79 9.72 -23.17
N VAL A 85 -6.50 9.12 -24.11
CA VAL A 85 -7.55 8.13 -23.83
C VAL A 85 -6.97 6.89 -23.16
N ALA A 86 -5.81 6.40 -23.62
CA ALA A 86 -5.13 5.25 -23.01
C ALA A 86 -4.68 5.55 -21.56
N LEU A 87 -4.11 6.73 -21.32
CA LEU A 87 -3.72 7.18 -19.98
C LEU A 87 -4.93 7.31 -19.05
N VAL A 88 -5.96 8.05 -19.46
CA VAL A 88 -7.19 8.24 -18.66
C VAL A 88 -7.89 6.90 -18.43
N GLY A 89 -7.95 6.03 -19.44
CA GLY A 89 -8.49 4.68 -19.34
C GLY A 89 -7.74 3.82 -18.33
N SER A 90 -6.40 3.85 -18.35
CA SER A 90 -5.58 3.09 -17.40
C SER A 90 -5.74 3.56 -15.96
N ILE A 91 -5.78 4.88 -15.74
CA ILE A 91 -5.99 5.48 -14.41
C ILE A 91 -7.41 5.18 -13.90
N SER A 92 -8.41 5.22 -14.78
CA SER A 92 -9.79 4.87 -14.44
C SER A 92 -9.92 3.39 -14.06
N PHE A 93 -9.26 2.50 -14.79
CA PHE A 93 -9.22 1.08 -14.46
C PHE A 93 -8.52 0.83 -13.11
N LYS A 94 -7.43 1.57 -12.84
CA LYS A 94 -6.74 1.55 -11.54
C LYS A 94 -7.63 1.97 -10.37
N ALA A 95 -8.44 3.00 -10.57
CA ALA A 95 -9.43 3.41 -9.58
C ALA A 95 -10.44 2.28 -9.29
N LEU A 96 -10.93 1.60 -10.33
CA LEU A 96 -11.85 0.47 -10.20
C LEU A 96 -11.22 -0.71 -9.44
N VAL A 97 -9.97 -1.06 -9.76
CA VAL A 97 -9.25 -2.16 -9.09
C VAL A 97 -8.95 -1.83 -7.63
N THR A 98 -8.60 -0.57 -7.35
CA THR A 98 -8.39 -0.08 -5.98
C THR A 98 -9.68 -0.15 -5.19
N TYR A 99 -10.80 0.31 -5.76
CA TYR A 99 -12.12 0.21 -5.15
C TYR A 99 -12.50 -1.26 -4.88
N ALA A 100 -12.32 -2.15 -5.86
CA ALA A 100 -12.61 -3.57 -5.71
C ALA A 100 -11.76 -4.23 -4.60
N THR A 101 -10.49 -3.87 -4.51
CA THR A 101 -9.56 -4.36 -3.47
C THR A 101 -9.99 -3.89 -2.07
N VAL A 102 -10.35 -2.61 -1.92
CA VAL A 102 -10.82 -2.06 -0.65
C VAL A 102 -12.15 -2.70 -0.25
N ARG A 103 -13.11 -2.80 -1.17
CA ARG A 103 -14.40 -3.44 -0.92
C ARG A 103 -14.23 -4.90 -0.54
N PHE A 104 -13.36 -5.64 -1.23
CA PHE A 104 -13.06 -7.03 -0.90
C PHE A 104 -12.47 -7.16 0.51
N ALA A 105 -11.52 -6.30 0.88
CA ALA A 105 -10.93 -6.30 2.21
C ALA A 105 -11.97 -6.04 3.31
N GLU A 106 -12.83 -5.02 3.15
CA GLU A 106 -13.85 -4.70 4.15
C GLU A 106 -14.95 -5.78 4.24
N MET A 107 -15.35 -6.38 3.12
CA MET A 107 -16.28 -7.52 3.13
C MET A 107 -15.70 -8.73 3.89
N ARG A 108 -14.40 -9.00 3.73
CA ARG A 108 -13.71 -10.04 4.50
C ARG A 108 -13.63 -9.70 5.98
N ASN A 109 -13.51 -8.41 6.31
CA ASN A 109 -13.50 -7.93 7.70
C ASN A 109 -14.83 -8.17 8.38
N TYR A 110 -15.92 -7.85 7.70
CA TYR A 110 -17.25 -8.14 8.18
C TYR A 110 -17.47 -9.65 8.40
N GLU A 111 -17.15 -10.49 7.41
CA GLU A 111 -17.35 -11.95 7.51
C GLU A 111 -16.52 -12.58 8.63
N LEU A 112 -15.26 -12.16 8.81
CA LEU A 112 -14.39 -12.68 9.88
C LEU A 112 -14.90 -12.23 11.25
N SER A 113 -15.26 -10.96 11.39
CA SER A 113 -15.80 -10.41 12.64
C SER A 113 -17.11 -11.12 13.03
N TYR A 114 -18.00 -11.36 12.06
CA TYR A 114 -19.26 -12.07 12.28
C TYR A 114 -19.03 -13.51 12.76
N ARG A 115 -18.12 -14.26 12.13
CA ARG A 115 -17.77 -15.64 12.54
C ARG A 115 -17.18 -15.69 13.93
N LEU A 116 -16.33 -14.73 14.29
CA LEU A 116 -15.75 -14.64 15.63
C LEU A 116 -16.85 -14.42 16.68
N VAL A 117 -17.76 -13.47 16.45
CA VAL A 117 -18.90 -13.23 17.34
C VAL A 117 -19.79 -14.48 17.47
N GLN A 118 -20.10 -15.13 16.35
CA GLN A 118 -20.89 -16.36 16.36
C GLN A 118 -20.21 -17.48 17.16
N GLY A 119 -18.90 -17.66 16.97
CA GLY A 119 -18.11 -18.63 17.72
C GLY A 119 -18.02 -18.32 19.22
N TYR A 120 -17.99 -17.04 19.60
CA TYR A 120 -18.08 -16.63 21.00
C TYR A 120 -19.46 -16.94 21.59
N LEU A 121 -20.54 -16.64 20.89
CA LEU A 121 -21.92 -16.89 21.37
C LEU A 121 -22.24 -18.38 21.58
N GLN A 122 -21.51 -19.29 20.91
CA GLN A 122 -21.68 -20.73 21.06
C GLN A 122 -20.87 -21.35 22.21
N GLN A 123 -20.08 -20.55 22.95
CA GLN A 123 -19.30 -21.04 24.08
C GLN A 123 -20.19 -21.31 25.31
N PRO A 124 -19.84 -22.31 26.15
CA PRO A 124 -20.56 -22.56 27.40
C PRO A 124 -20.49 -21.35 28.34
N TYR A 125 -21.52 -21.18 29.17
CA TYR A 125 -21.64 -20.01 30.05
C TYR A 125 -20.42 -19.83 30.98
N ASP A 126 -19.77 -20.92 31.38
CA ASP A 126 -18.54 -20.93 32.19
C ASP A 126 -17.39 -20.15 31.57
N PHE A 127 -17.33 -20.07 30.24
CA PHE A 127 -16.35 -19.27 29.51
C PHE A 127 -16.54 -17.76 29.76
N PHE A 128 -17.78 -17.31 29.94
CA PHE A 128 -18.13 -15.91 30.19
C PHE A 128 -17.96 -15.52 31.66
N LEU A 129 -18.08 -16.47 32.60
CA LEU A 129 -17.90 -16.21 34.04
C LEU A 129 -16.49 -15.70 34.38
N ASN A 130 -15.48 -16.07 33.60
CA ASN A 130 -14.09 -15.73 33.84
C ASN A 130 -13.53 -14.60 32.95
N ARG A 131 -14.37 -13.94 32.12
CA ARG A 131 -13.91 -12.91 31.17
C ARG A 131 -14.84 -11.71 31.10
N HIS A 132 -14.27 -10.51 31.05
CA HIS A 132 -15.05 -9.30 30.82
C HIS A 132 -15.55 -9.21 29.37
N SER A 133 -16.84 -8.92 29.21
CA SER A 133 -17.49 -8.73 27.91
C SER A 133 -16.83 -7.62 27.07
N ALA A 134 -16.27 -6.60 27.73
CA ALA A 134 -15.51 -5.52 27.09
C ALA A 134 -14.20 -6.00 26.44
N ASP A 135 -13.52 -6.98 27.04
CA ASP A 135 -12.29 -7.55 26.49
C ASP A 135 -12.59 -8.46 25.29
N LEU A 136 -13.70 -9.20 25.34
CA LEU A 136 -14.18 -10.00 24.20
C LEU A 136 -14.55 -9.11 23.02
N GLY A 137 -15.33 -8.05 23.24
CA GLY A 137 -15.69 -7.08 22.20
C GLY A 137 -14.48 -6.38 21.59
N LYS A 138 -13.53 -5.95 22.43
CA LYS A 138 -12.27 -5.34 21.98
C LYS A 138 -11.43 -6.31 21.16
N SER A 139 -11.31 -7.56 21.59
CA SER A 139 -10.54 -8.59 20.87
C SER A 139 -11.16 -8.86 19.50
N VAL A 140 -12.48 -9.02 19.42
CA VAL A 140 -13.18 -9.20 18.14
C VAL A 140 -12.95 -8.02 17.21
N LEU A 141 -13.27 -6.80 17.65
CA LEU A 141 -13.28 -5.64 16.77
C LEU A 141 -11.88 -5.18 16.38
N ALA A 142 -10.95 -5.17 17.35
CA ALA A 142 -9.59 -4.68 17.12
C ALA A 142 -8.73 -5.72 16.41
N GLU A 143 -8.74 -7.00 16.83
CA GLU A 143 -7.85 -8.00 16.24
C GLU A 143 -8.29 -8.40 14.83
N ALA A 144 -9.60 -8.56 14.58
CA ALA A 144 -10.10 -8.88 13.24
C ALA A 144 -9.77 -7.76 12.24
N THR A 145 -10.04 -6.52 12.63
CA THR A 145 -9.74 -5.33 11.82
C THR A 145 -8.23 -5.18 11.60
N GLN A 146 -7.42 -5.44 12.62
CA GLN A 146 -5.96 -5.33 12.54
C GLN A 146 -5.39 -6.36 11.56
N VAL A 147 -5.80 -7.63 11.64
CA VAL A 147 -5.32 -8.67 10.72
C VAL A 147 -5.62 -8.30 9.27
N ILE A 148 -6.78 -7.70 8.99
CA ILE A 148 -7.17 -7.40 7.62
C ILE A 148 -6.53 -6.12 7.09
N LYS A 149 -6.48 -5.06 7.92
CA LYS A 149 -5.86 -3.79 7.52
C LYS A 149 -4.33 -3.87 7.48
N GLU A 150 -3.70 -4.66 8.34
CA GLU A 150 -2.24 -4.75 8.45
C GLU A 150 -1.63 -5.93 7.70
N ALA A 151 -2.40 -6.98 7.35
CA ALA A 151 -1.87 -8.12 6.60
C ALA A 151 -2.54 -8.30 5.23
N LEU A 152 -3.88 -8.47 5.19
CA LEU A 152 -4.56 -8.85 3.93
C LEU A 152 -4.51 -7.74 2.87
N LYS A 153 -4.86 -6.51 3.25
CA LYS A 153 -4.87 -5.36 2.33
C LYS A 153 -3.45 -5.03 1.81
N PRO A 154 -2.41 -4.90 2.64
CA PRO A 154 -1.05 -4.67 2.16
C PRO A 154 -0.53 -5.80 1.28
N LEU A 155 -0.89 -7.05 1.57
CA LEU A 155 -0.50 -8.19 0.73
C LEU A 155 -1.11 -8.10 -0.67
N MET A 156 -2.40 -7.77 -0.78
CA MET A 156 -3.05 -7.57 -2.08
C MET A 156 -2.46 -6.39 -2.84
N GLN A 157 -2.15 -5.29 -2.15
CA GLN A 157 -1.49 -4.14 -2.75
C GLN A 157 -0.07 -4.48 -3.23
N LEU A 158 0.66 -5.29 -2.48
CA LEU A 158 2.00 -5.76 -2.86
C LEU A 158 1.92 -6.64 -4.11
N LEU A 159 0.96 -7.56 -4.19
CA LEU A 159 0.76 -8.39 -5.38
C LEU A 159 0.37 -7.55 -6.60
N ALA A 160 -0.50 -6.56 -6.42
CA ALA A 160 -0.89 -5.64 -7.49
C ALA A 160 0.29 -4.80 -7.99
N GLY A 161 1.05 -4.20 -7.06
CA GLY A 161 2.25 -3.46 -7.39
C GLY A 161 3.30 -4.33 -8.08
N ALA A 162 3.53 -5.54 -7.57
CA ALA A 162 4.47 -6.48 -8.18
C ALA A 162 4.05 -6.89 -9.60
N ALA A 163 2.76 -7.15 -9.83
CA ALA A 163 2.26 -7.49 -11.16
C ALA A 163 2.51 -6.36 -12.18
N VAL A 164 2.25 -5.10 -11.79
CA VAL A 164 2.53 -3.92 -12.62
C VAL A 164 4.04 -3.73 -12.82
N SER A 165 4.86 -3.88 -11.78
CA SER A 165 6.30 -3.76 -11.91
C SER A 165 6.88 -4.83 -12.85
N ILE A 166 6.44 -6.08 -12.73
CA ILE A 166 6.87 -7.16 -13.62
C ILE A 166 6.42 -6.88 -15.06
N SER A 167 5.18 -6.41 -15.25
CA SER A 167 4.69 -6.10 -16.60
C SER A 167 5.52 -5.00 -17.25
N LEU A 168 5.86 -3.93 -16.52
CA LEU A 168 6.72 -2.87 -17.03
C LEU A 168 8.17 -3.32 -17.29
N ILE A 169 8.73 -4.19 -16.46
CA ILE A 169 10.07 -4.77 -16.71
C ILE A 169 10.04 -5.60 -17.99
N VAL A 170 9.03 -6.46 -18.16
CA VAL A 170 8.85 -7.26 -19.38
C VAL A 170 8.71 -6.36 -20.61
N LEU A 171 7.90 -5.30 -20.53
CA LEU A 171 7.78 -4.30 -21.60
C LEU A 171 9.13 -3.68 -21.94
N LEU A 172 9.92 -3.31 -20.93
CA LEU A 172 11.24 -2.69 -21.14
C LEU A 172 12.21 -3.67 -21.83
N PHE A 173 12.19 -4.95 -21.46
CA PHE A 173 13.00 -5.99 -22.12
C PHE A 173 12.61 -6.19 -23.59
N ILE A 174 11.33 -6.03 -23.94
CA ILE A 174 10.86 -6.10 -25.33
C ILE A 174 11.34 -4.89 -26.13
N VAL A 175 11.41 -3.72 -25.51
CA VAL A 175 11.80 -2.46 -26.18
C VAL A 175 13.32 -2.35 -26.35
N ASP A 176 14.08 -2.49 -25.25
CA ASP A 176 15.54 -2.41 -25.26
C ASP A 176 16.12 -3.31 -24.15
N PRO A 177 16.67 -4.48 -24.49
CA PRO A 177 17.17 -5.44 -23.50
C PRO A 177 18.42 -4.96 -22.77
N ILE A 178 19.24 -4.09 -23.37
CA ILE A 178 20.47 -3.57 -22.75
C ILE A 178 20.08 -2.54 -21.68
N LEU A 179 19.22 -1.58 -22.04
CA LEU A 179 18.70 -0.60 -21.10
C LEU A 179 17.91 -1.27 -19.97
N ALA A 180 17.07 -2.26 -20.31
CA ALA A 180 16.31 -3.05 -19.33
C ALA A 180 17.24 -3.75 -18.34
N GLY A 181 18.30 -4.38 -18.82
CA GLY A 181 19.31 -5.03 -17.99
C GLY A 181 20.01 -4.05 -17.05
N ALA A 182 20.46 -2.91 -17.57
CA ALA A 182 21.13 -1.87 -16.79
C ALA A 182 20.24 -1.29 -15.68
N VAL A 183 18.98 -0.96 -16.00
CA VAL A 183 18.02 -0.42 -15.03
C VAL A 183 17.64 -1.48 -13.99
N THR A 184 17.35 -2.71 -14.42
CA THR A 184 16.97 -3.81 -13.52
C THR A 184 18.11 -4.14 -12.56
N LEU A 185 19.35 -4.17 -13.05
CA LEU A 185 20.52 -4.45 -12.23
C LEU A 185 20.84 -3.26 -11.31
N GLY A 186 20.78 -2.02 -11.80
CA GLY A 186 21.00 -0.83 -10.98
C GLY A 186 19.98 -0.69 -9.84
N LEU A 187 18.69 -0.81 -10.15
CA LEU A 187 17.62 -0.78 -9.14
C LEU A 187 17.68 -2.01 -8.23
N GLY A 188 17.94 -3.20 -8.78
CA GLY A 188 18.04 -4.45 -8.04
C GLY A 188 19.19 -4.43 -7.02
N VAL A 189 20.37 -3.96 -7.42
CA VAL A 189 21.52 -3.80 -6.53
C VAL A 189 21.28 -2.68 -5.52
N GLY A 190 20.72 -1.54 -5.93
CA GLY A 190 20.42 -0.43 -5.03
C GLY A 190 19.42 -0.82 -3.93
N TYR A 191 18.25 -1.34 -4.31
CA TYR A 191 17.23 -1.81 -3.38
C TYR A 191 17.70 -3.03 -2.58
N GLY A 192 18.39 -3.97 -3.23
CA GLY A 192 18.96 -5.15 -2.59
C GLY A 192 19.97 -4.78 -1.51
N GLY A 193 20.87 -3.84 -1.81
CA GLY A 193 21.85 -3.29 -0.86
C GLY A 193 21.17 -2.63 0.34
N ILE A 194 20.22 -1.72 0.11
CA ILE A 194 19.43 -1.09 1.17
C ILE A 194 18.72 -2.16 2.01
N TYR A 195 18.08 -3.14 1.37
CA TYR A 195 17.38 -4.22 2.06
C TYR A 195 18.34 -5.04 2.94
N LEU A 196 19.51 -5.42 2.45
CA LEU A 196 20.50 -6.18 3.21
C LEU A 196 21.04 -5.41 4.41
N LEU A 197 21.28 -4.10 4.27
CA LEU A 197 21.71 -3.24 5.37
C LEU A 197 20.62 -3.06 6.43
N VAL A 198 19.37 -2.85 5.98
CA VAL A 198 18.26 -2.48 6.86
C VAL A 198 17.58 -3.71 7.49
N ARG A 199 17.58 -4.88 6.84
CA ARG A 199 16.86 -6.08 7.34
C ARG A 199 17.30 -6.49 8.75
N GLY A 200 18.60 -6.39 9.06
CA GLY A 200 19.14 -6.75 10.36
C GLY A 200 18.63 -5.80 11.46
N TYR A 201 18.59 -4.50 11.15
CA TYR A 201 18.04 -3.48 12.03
C TYR A 201 16.53 -3.66 12.23
N LEU A 202 15.77 -3.85 11.15
CA LEU A 202 14.32 -4.10 11.20
C LEU A 202 13.97 -5.35 12.01
N ALA A 203 14.74 -6.43 11.88
CA ALA A 203 14.50 -7.67 12.63
C ALA A 203 14.75 -7.47 14.14
N ARG A 204 15.80 -6.74 14.51
CA ARG A 204 16.10 -6.39 15.91
C ARG A 204 15.01 -5.47 16.49
N LEU A 205 14.60 -4.45 15.74
CA LEU A 205 13.48 -3.56 16.08
C LEU A 205 12.18 -4.33 16.28
N GLY A 206 11.87 -5.28 15.40
CA GLY A 206 10.69 -6.11 15.49
C GLY A 206 10.66 -6.94 16.79
N LYS A 207 11.79 -7.55 17.15
CA LYS A 207 11.94 -8.31 18.41
C LYS A 207 11.84 -7.39 19.64
N ALA A 208 12.51 -6.24 19.63
CA ALA A 208 12.46 -5.27 20.71
C ALA A 208 11.04 -4.72 20.92
N ARG A 209 10.34 -4.40 19.81
CA ARG A 209 8.94 -3.97 19.83
C ARG A 209 8.03 -5.06 20.41
N LEU A 210 8.22 -6.31 20.03
CA LEU A 210 7.42 -7.42 20.54
C LEU A 210 7.62 -7.62 22.06
N LYS A 211 8.86 -7.55 22.55
CA LYS A 211 9.20 -7.64 23.97
C LYS A 211 8.60 -6.48 24.78
N ALA A 212 8.84 -5.23 24.34
CA ALA A 212 8.31 -4.05 25.01
C ALA A 212 6.77 -4.02 25.01
N ASN A 213 6.12 -4.54 23.96
CA ASN A 213 4.67 -4.64 23.94
C ASN A 213 4.15 -5.66 24.96
N ARG A 214 4.84 -6.81 25.12
CA ARG A 214 4.51 -7.79 26.17
C ARG A 214 4.63 -7.20 27.57
N GLU A 215 5.74 -6.54 27.87
CA GLU A 215 5.97 -5.89 29.17
C GLU A 215 4.91 -4.82 29.46
N ARG A 216 4.57 -3.98 28.46
CA ARG A 216 3.48 -3.00 28.60
C ARG A 216 2.14 -3.64 28.92
N PHE A 217 1.79 -4.74 28.26
CA PHE A 217 0.55 -5.46 28.55
C PHE A 217 0.57 -6.04 29.97
N GLN A 218 1.70 -6.61 30.39
CA GLN A 218 1.87 -7.19 31.71
C GLN A 218 1.76 -6.14 32.82
N SER A 219 2.47 -5.01 32.73
CA SER A 219 2.39 -3.93 33.73
C SER A 219 0.98 -3.34 33.82
N VAL A 220 0.29 -3.19 32.70
CA VAL A 220 -1.11 -2.76 32.70
C VAL A 220 -1.98 -3.78 33.44
N GLN A 221 -1.79 -5.08 33.17
CA GLN A 221 -2.56 -6.14 33.81
C GLN A 221 -2.28 -6.25 35.32
N GLU A 222 -1.04 -6.04 35.76
CA GLU A 222 -0.65 -5.95 37.18
C GLU A 222 -1.29 -4.74 37.87
N CYS A 223 -1.27 -3.54 37.25
CA CYS A 223 -1.93 -2.35 37.78
C CYS A 223 -3.44 -2.52 37.91
N PHE A 224 -4.10 -3.16 36.93
CA PHE A 224 -5.54 -3.43 37.01
C PHE A 224 -5.87 -4.57 37.99
N GLY A 225 -5.00 -5.57 38.14
CA GLY A 225 -5.13 -6.63 39.14
C GLY A 225 -5.03 -6.11 40.57
N GLY A 226 -4.10 -5.18 40.82
CA GLY A 226 -3.90 -4.52 42.12
C GLY A 226 -4.78 -3.29 42.37
N VAL A 227 -5.79 -3.01 41.52
CA VAL A 227 -6.55 -1.74 41.57
C VAL A 227 -7.27 -1.51 42.91
N LYS A 228 -7.70 -2.59 43.58
CA LYS A 228 -8.30 -2.52 44.92
C LYS A 228 -7.29 -2.06 45.97
N GLU A 229 -6.08 -2.63 45.97
CA GLU A 229 -5.00 -2.27 46.90
C GLU A 229 -4.54 -0.82 46.69
N VAL A 230 -4.45 -0.38 45.43
CA VAL A 230 -4.07 1.00 45.07
C VAL A 230 -5.13 2.01 45.56
N LYS A 231 -6.42 1.69 45.45
CA LYS A 231 -7.50 2.57 45.93
C LYS A 231 -7.63 2.59 47.46
N VAL A 232 -7.45 1.44 48.14
CA VAL A 232 -7.55 1.34 49.61
C VAL A 232 -6.37 2.02 50.29
N SER A 233 -5.17 1.94 49.71
CA SER A 233 -3.96 2.46 50.32
C SER A 233 -3.78 3.99 50.16
N GLY A 234 -4.68 4.69 49.44
CA GLY A 234 -4.63 6.15 49.28
C GLY A 234 -3.40 6.67 48.51
N TRP A 235 -2.63 5.79 47.85
CA TRP A 235 -1.44 6.20 47.11
C TRP A 235 -1.84 7.00 45.89
N LYS A 236 -1.65 8.34 45.95
CA LYS A 236 -1.51 9.16 44.74
C LYS A 236 -0.36 8.57 43.93
N ILE A 237 -0.70 7.87 42.86
CA ILE A 237 0.23 7.20 41.94
C ILE A 237 1.38 8.17 41.62
N ARG A 238 2.57 7.93 42.18
CA ARG A 238 3.79 8.67 41.87
C ARG A 238 4.35 8.21 40.52
N PHE A 239 3.53 8.31 39.48
CA PHE A 239 3.82 7.92 38.10
C PHE A 239 4.87 8.82 37.41
N SER A 240 5.29 9.90 38.09
CA SER A 240 6.08 11.00 37.52
C SER A 240 7.60 10.89 37.72
N SER A 241 8.11 9.84 38.39
CA SER A 241 9.56 9.71 38.62
C SER A 241 10.24 8.62 37.80
N ASP A 242 9.58 7.49 37.51
CA ASP A 242 10.19 6.39 36.76
C ASP A 242 10.07 6.56 35.22
N SER A 243 9.15 7.40 34.76
CA SER A 243 9.06 7.78 33.34
C SER A 243 10.23 8.67 32.87
N ARG A 244 11.15 9.08 33.76
CA ARG A 244 12.43 9.72 33.39
C ARG A 244 13.54 8.71 33.06
N HIS A 245 13.55 7.54 33.71
CA HIS A 245 14.54 6.49 33.41
C HIS A 245 14.18 5.71 32.14
N GLN A 246 12.89 5.58 31.80
CA GLN A 246 12.48 4.97 30.53
C GLN A 246 12.53 5.95 29.34
N ARG A 247 12.46 7.26 29.58
CA ARG A 247 12.64 8.30 28.55
C ARG A 247 14.06 8.38 27.99
N SER A 248 15.09 7.91 28.70
CA SER A 248 16.47 7.86 28.17
C SER A 248 16.69 6.68 27.22
N ALA A 249 15.85 5.64 27.28
CA ALA A 249 15.86 4.50 26.35
C ALA A 249 14.94 4.70 25.12
N LEU A 250 13.93 5.57 25.23
CA LEU A 250 12.95 5.87 24.18
C LEU A 250 13.33 6.87 23.06
N PRO A 251 14.41 7.69 23.08
CA PRO A 251 14.63 8.66 22.01
C PRO A 251 15.22 8.07 20.72
N LYS A 252 15.67 6.80 20.71
CA LYS A 252 16.32 6.21 19.53
C LYS A 252 15.43 5.25 18.72
N LEU A 253 14.23 4.92 19.19
CA LEU A 253 13.38 3.87 18.57
C LEU A 253 12.04 4.37 18.02
N MET A 254 11.76 5.67 18.14
CA MET A 254 10.60 6.29 17.48
C MET A 254 11.01 7.57 16.73
N PRO A 255 11.42 7.42 15.47
CA PRO A 255 10.93 8.32 14.44
C PRO A 255 10.39 7.46 13.29
N MET A 256 9.10 7.12 13.33
CA MET A 256 8.29 6.78 12.14
C MET A 256 6.87 6.43 12.60
N ARG A 257 6.21 7.39 13.24
CA ARG A 257 4.75 7.43 13.27
C ARG A 257 4.35 8.31 12.09
N GLN A 258 3.85 7.66 11.03
CA GLN A 258 3.15 8.19 9.85
C GLN A 258 3.66 9.54 9.28
N PRO A 259 4.02 9.65 7.99
CA PRO A 259 4.07 10.96 7.35
C PRO A 259 2.64 11.50 7.34
N SER A 260 2.26 12.19 8.41
CA SER A 260 1.20 13.16 8.40
C SER A 260 1.50 14.09 7.23
N ARG A 261 0.46 14.36 6.44
CA ARG A 261 0.43 15.39 5.40
C ARG A 261 0.77 16.75 6.03
N LYS A 262 2.04 17.00 6.32
CA LYS A 262 2.60 18.32 6.56
C LYS A 262 3.47 18.61 5.35
N CYS A 263 2.84 19.30 4.42
CA CYS A 263 3.48 20.02 3.35
C CYS A 263 4.70 20.78 3.91
N PRO A 264 5.88 20.72 3.29
CA PRO A 264 7.00 21.56 3.71
C PRO A 264 6.66 23.01 3.37
N SER A 265 6.27 23.77 4.38
CA SER A 265 5.96 25.21 4.30
C SER A 265 7.19 26.08 3.95
N THR A 266 8.34 25.46 3.66
CA THR A 266 9.56 26.08 3.15
C THR A 266 9.70 25.99 1.64
N PHE A 267 8.93 25.16 0.92
CA PHE A 267 8.99 25.07 -0.55
C PHE A 267 7.83 25.78 -1.27
N CYS A 268 6.74 26.13 -0.57
CA CYS A 268 5.60 26.88 -1.14
C CYS A 268 5.66 28.40 -0.94
N ARG A 269 6.67 28.94 -0.23
CA ARG A 269 6.73 30.39 0.08
C ARG A 269 7.09 31.34 -1.08
N PRO A 270 7.71 30.95 -2.22
CA PRO A 270 8.00 31.94 -3.28
C PRO A 270 6.78 32.30 -4.14
N TRP A 271 5.77 31.42 -4.23
CA TRP A 271 4.67 31.59 -5.20
C TRP A 271 3.50 32.44 -4.67
N TYR A 272 3.32 32.56 -3.35
CA TYR A 272 2.26 33.39 -2.77
C TYR A 272 2.61 34.88 -2.70
N THR A 273 3.89 35.25 -2.72
CA THR A 273 4.33 36.65 -2.76
C THR A 273 4.32 37.24 -4.16
N ALA A 274 4.50 36.44 -5.22
CA ALA A 274 4.36 36.90 -6.60
C ALA A 274 2.90 37.21 -6.99
N ALA A 275 1.94 36.43 -6.49
CA ALA A 275 0.52 36.64 -6.78
C ALA A 275 -0.10 37.86 -6.06
N ARG A 276 0.53 38.36 -4.98
CA ARG A 276 0.05 39.53 -4.21
C ARG A 276 0.58 40.87 -4.74
N LEU A 277 1.68 40.86 -5.49
CA LEU A 277 2.25 42.06 -6.11
C LEU A 277 1.55 42.42 -7.44
N LEU A 278 0.99 41.43 -8.14
CA LEU A 278 0.23 41.65 -9.39
C LEU A 278 -1.21 42.17 -9.17
N SER A 279 -1.75 42.06 -7.96
CA SER A 279 -3.10 42.55 -7.62
C SER A 279 -3.15 43.98 -7.03
N CYS A 280 -2.00 44.64 -6.89
CA CYS A 280 -1.91 46.04 -6.43
C CYS A 280 -1.45 47.02 -7.53
N LEU A 281 -1.30 46.56 -8.77
CA LEU A 281 -0.85 47.35 -9.92
C LEU A 281 -1.85 47.36 -11.09
N CYS A 282 -3.12 47.03 -10.81
CA CYS A 282 -4.26 47.27 -11.69
C CYS A 282 -5.30 48.08 -10.93
#